data_AF-A0A8T4U2A9-F1
#
_entry.id   AF-A0A8T4U2A9-F1
#
_cell.length_a   1.000
_cell.length_b   1.000
_cell.length_c   1.000
_cell.angle_alpha   90.00
_cell.angle_beta   90.00
_cell.angle_gamma   90.00
#
_symmetry.space_group_name_H-M   'P 1'
#
loop_
_entity.id
_entity.type
_entity.pdbx_description
1 polymer ?
#
loop_
_entity_poly.entity_id
_entity_poly.type
_entity_poly.pdbx_seq_one_letter_code
_entity_poly.pdbx_strand_id
1 'polypeptide(L)'
;MSSLTEVGAFSVDDLSRRFVRWLPKANSFGLATQEACINLSRGRYPSESGIDSAGNGAAMRIAPLGLLYSHPNDLSLLKKTTVKSSKITHTDPKSIAGALAISGSIAYLVQNKDGFKKNDYTRFITRLVSKYSSDLEKKLIYISENLNRLNPSYIGTSAYVLESVPFAIYCFLKSPNNFENSVLLALNSGGDTDTNTSMTASLSGCLNGYSKIPQKWIESLRGREELEKLIENLWNLYLFNLPDSRELQIYVTELEYRKVRDDPELKATLAGKLGALYSLNGNNSQERLILHEGLNCRDISEGTRTKLCLLLAKSYYESGEDGLALSILNSIQSKDIFLKIAVEVMKRDKSLKALSI
;
A
#
# COMPACT_ATOMS: atom_id res chain seq x y z
N MET A 1 7.11 -3.92 3.50
CA MET A 1 6.33 -4.73 2.54
C MET A 1 6.18 -6.16 3.04
N SER A 2 7.26 -6.94 3.16
CA SER A 2 7.20 -8.34 3.61
C SER A 2 6.39 -8.58 4.89
N SER A 3 6.54 -7.73 5.91
CA SER A 3 5.71 -7.78 7.13
C SER A 3 4.21 -7.66 6.83
N LEU A 4 3.81 -6.70 5.99
CA LEU A 4 2.40 -6.51 5.63
C LEU A 4 1.87 -7.71 4.85
N THR A 5 2.63 -8.20 3.88
CA THR A 5 2.18 -9.23 2.95
C THR A 5 2.13 -10.61 3.59
N GLU A 6 3.07 -10.94 4.48
CA GLU A 6 3.10 -12.24 5.18
C GLU A 6 2.14 -12.28 6.37
N VAL A 7 1.93 -11.14 7.06
CA VAL A 7 0.97 -11.07 8.18
C VAL A 7 -0.46 -10.80 7.70
N GLY A 8 -0.63 -10.20 6.51
CA GLY A 8 -1.91 -9.74 5.99
C GLY A 8 -2.39 -8.41 6.60
N ALA A 9 -1.62 -7.80 7.50
CA ALA A 9 -1.96 -6.52 8.12
C ALA A 9 -0.71 -5.85 8.71
N PHE A 10 -0.85 -4.57 9.10
CA PHE A 10 0.21 -3.90 9.86
C PHE A 10 0.35 -4.49 11.27
N SER A 11 1.52 -5.08 11.53
CA SER A 11 1.93 -5.59 12.85
C SER A 11 3.20 -4.92 13.33
N VAL A 12 3.11 -4.23 14.48
CA VAL A 12 4.25 -3.58 15.13
C VAL A 12 5.30 -4.61 15.53
N ASP A 13 4.87 -5.73 16.10
CA ASP A 13 5.77 -6.75 16.62
C ASP A 13 6.51 -7.47 15.49
N ASP A 14 5.81 -7.81 14.41
CA ASP A 14 6.44 -8.47 13.27
C ASP A 14 7.41 -7.53 12.55
N LEU A 15 7.01 -6.27 12.33
CA LEU A 15 7.89 -5.26 11.73
C LEU A 15 9.15 -5.04 12.58
N SER A 16 9.00 -4.97 13.91
CA SER A 16 10.12 -4.81 14.84
C SER A 16 11.08 -6.00 14.81
N ARG A 17 10.56 -7.24 14.81
CA ARG A 17 11.39 -8.44 14.64
C ARG A 17 12.14 -8.45 13.33
N ARG A 18 11.52 -7.99 12.24
CA ARG A 18 12.19 -7.89 10.92
C ARG A 18 13.28 -6.82 10.91
N PHE A 19 13.10 -5.69 11.58
CA PHE A 19 14.17 -4.71 11.74
C PHE A 19 15.39 -5.29 12.45
N VAL A 20 15.18 -6.03 13.55
CA VAL A 20 16.28 -6.72 14.25
C VAL A 20 16.96 -7.77 13.34
N ARG A 21 16.18 -8.59 12.62
CA ARG A 21 16.71 -9.59 11.68
C ARG A 21 17.47 -8.98 10.50
N TRP A 22 17.10 -7.77 10.10
CA TRP A 22 17.73 -7.05 9.00
C TRP A 22 19.02 -6.33 9.42
N LEU A 23 19.16 -5.95 10.69
CA LEU A 23 20.33 -5.24 11.23
C LEU A 23 21.70 -5.79 10.78
N PRO A 24 22.00 -7.11 10.86
CA PRO A 24 23.32 -7.60 10.46
C PRO A 24 23.53 -7.64 8.93
N LYS A 25 22.48 -7.43 8.12
CA LYS A 25 22.49 -7.60 6.66
C LYS A 25 22.46 -6.29 5.89
N ALA A 26 22.18 -5.16 6.53
CA ALA A 26 22.03 -3.92 5.78
C ALA A 26 23.38 -3.32 5.41
N ASN A 27 23.46 -2.80 4.19
CA ASN A 27 24.66 -2.13 3.69
C ASN A 27 24.84 -0.71 4.25
N SER A 28 23.78 -0.11 4.80
CA SER A 28 23.80 1.22 5.43
C SER A 28 22.57 1.40 6.34
N PHE A 29 22.76 2.09 7.47
CA PHE A 29 21.69 2.54 8.36
C PHE A 29 21.88 4.00 8.73
N GLY A 30 20.77 4.75 8.79
CA GLY A 30 20.75 5.96 9.60
C GLY A 30 20.90 5.60 11.09
N LEU A 31 21.73 6.36 11.81
CA LEU A 31 22.10 6.10 13.21
C LEU A 31 20.87 5.88 14.13
N ALA A 32 19.81 6.67 13.95
CA ALA A 32 18.57 6.51 14.73
C ALA A 32 17.88 5.16 14.51
N THR A 33 17.87 4.65 13.28
CA THR A 33 17.31 3.32 12.97
C THR A 33 18.19 2.22 13.55
N GLN A 34 19.50 2.37 13.44
CA GLN A 34 20.45 1.40 14.01
C GLN A 34 20.28 1.29 15.52
N GLU A 35 20.26 2.41 16.23
CA GLU A 35 20.10 2.43 17.69
C GLU A 35 18.73 1.88 18.12
N ALA A 36 17.66 2.20 17.38
CA ALA A 36 16.35 1.61 17.64
C ALA A 36 16.33 0.07 17.46
N CYS A 37 17.00 -0.44 16.42
CA CYS A 37 17.17 -1.89 16.23
C CYS A 37 17.99 -2.53 17.35
N ILE A 38 19.00 -1.83 17.90
CA ILE A 38 19.78 -2.30 19.05
C ILE A 38 18.92 -2.31 20.32
N ASN A 39 18.07 -1.31 20.53
CA ASN A 39 17.12 -1.30 21.63
C ASN A 39 16.17 -2.50 21.56
N LEU A 40 15.63 -2.78 20.37
CA LEU A 40 14.78 -3.96 20.13
C LEU A 40 15.54 -5.28 20.37
N SER A 41 16.79 -5.38 19.92
CA SER A 41 17.58 -6.61 20.10
C SER A 41 17.95 -6.88 21.56
N ARG A 42 18.02 -5.82 22.39
CA ARG A 42 18.18 -5.90 23.85
C ARG A 42 16.87 -6.18 24.61
N GLY A 43 15.76 -6.41 23.89
CA GLY A 43 14.48 -6.77 24.49
C GLY A 43 13.62 -5.58 24.93
N ARG A 44 13.93 -4.34 24.53
CA ARG A 44 13.01 -3.22 24.75
C ARG A 44 11.74 -3.40 23.91
N TYR A 45 10.60 -2.99 24.47
CA TYR A 45 9.35 -2.99 23.75
C TYR A 45 9.39 -2.05 22.54
N PRO A 46 8.70 -2.36 21.43
CA PRO A 46 8.63 -1.47 20.26
C PRO A 46 8.11 -0.05 20.55
N SER A 47 7.35 0.11 21.63
CA SER A 47 6.88 1.43 22.11
C SER A 47 7.99 2.28 22.74
N GLU A 48 9.11 1.68 23.10
CA GLU A 48 10.23 2.28 23.85
C GLU A 48 11.57 2.15 23.11
N SER A 49 11.56 1.59 21.90
CA SER A 49 12.78 1.37 21.11
C SER A 49 13.22 2.60 20.32
N GLY A 50 12.27 3.44 19.92
CA GLY A 50 12.53 4.57 19.04
C GLY A 50 13.41 5.66 19.65
N ILE A 51 14.08 6.41 18.78
CA ILE A 51 15.01 7.48 19.15
C ILE A 51 14.37 8.83 18.86
N ASP A 52 14.60 9.81 19.75
CA ASP A 52 14.19 11.19 19.52
C ASP A 52 15.09 11.84 18.46
N SER A 53 14.81 11.51 17.21
CA SER A 53 15.56 11.94 16.05
C SER A 53 14.61 12.45 14.98
N ALA A 54 14.87 13.67 14.49
CA ALA A 54 14.16 14.27 13.38
C ALA A 54 14.68 13.82 12.00
N GLY A 55 15.29 12.63 11.91
CA GLY A 55 15.69 12.02 10.66
C GLY A 55 14.48 11.59 9.80
N ASN A 56 14.71 11.44 8.50
CA ASN A 56 13.69 11.02 7.54
C ASN A 56 13.49 9.49 7.44
N GLY A 57 14.18 8.71 8.27
CA GLY A 57 14.19 7.25 8.18
C GLY A 57 12.80 6.60 8.37
N ALA A 58 11.88 7.27 9.06
CA ALA A 58 10.48 6.86 9.11
C ALA A 58 9.74 7.11 7.79
N ALA A 59 9.96 8.27 7.15
CA ALA A 59 9.31 8.67 5.92
C ALA A 59 9.78 7.85 4.70
N MET A 60 11.09 7.55 4.61
CA MET A 60 11.67 6.84 3.46
C MET A 60 11.09 5.44 3.22
N ARG A 61 10.50 4.81 4.25
CA ARG A 61 9.99 3.43 4.20
C ARG A 61 8.47 3.32 4.26
N ILE A 62 7.75 4.44 4.29
CA ILE A 62 6.32 4.45 4.65
C ILE A 62 5.37 4.18 3.49
N ALA A 63 5.88 4.22 2.25
CA ALA A 63 5.08 4.10 1.04
C ALA A 63 4.09 2.92 1.00
N PRO A 64 4.45 1.71 1.45
CA PRO A 64 3.53 0.57 1.45
C PRO A 64 2.27 0.79 2.30
N LEU A 65 2.35 1.55 3.40
CA LEU A 65 1.17 1.87 4.22
C LEU A 65 0.26 2.87 3.51
N GLY A 66 0.86 3.86 2.83
CA GLY A 66 0.12 4.82 2.02
C GLY A 66 -0.65 4.17 0.88
N LEU A 67 -0.08 3.13 0.25
CA LEU A 67 -0.77 2.33 -0.76
C LEU A 67 -1.85 1.45 -0.15
N LEU A 68 -1.54 0.71 0.92
CA LEU A 68 -2.45 -0.27 1.50
C LEU A 68 -3.71 0.38 2.10
N TYR A 69 -3.55 1.53 2.73
CA TYR A 69 -4.64 2.27 3.38
C TYR A 69 -5.00 3.52 2.58
N SER A 70 -4.94 3.43 1.25
CA SER A 70 -5.29 4.52 0.35
C SER A 70 -6.78 4.69 0.14
N HIS A 71 -7.68 3.97 0.82
CA HIS A 71 -9.12 4.19 0.68
C HIS A 71 -9.54 5.43 1.50
N PRO A 72 -10.48 6.28 1.04
CA PRO A 72 -10.92 7.47 1.79
C PRO A 72 -11.35 7.18 3.24
N ASN A 73 -12.06 6.07 3.45
CA ASN A 73 -12.54 5.65 4.78
C ASN A 73 -11.41 5.15 5.70
N ASP A 74 -10.24 4.83 5.15
CA ASP A 74 -9.10 4.29 5.91
C ASP A 74 -8.13 5.38 6.37
N LEU A 75 -8.42 6.67 6.16
CA LEU A 75 -7.50 7.76 6.55
C LEU A 75 -7.14 7.73 8.04
N SER A 76 -8.07 7.35 8.92
CA SER A 76 -7.80 7.20 10.35
C SER A 76 -6.81 6.04 10.62
N LEU A 77 -7.01 4.92 9.91
CA LEU A 77 -6.15 3.75 10.00
C LEU A 77 -4.75 4.06 9.46
N LEU A 78 -4.64 4.71 8.30
CA LEU A 78 -3.40 5.21 7.73
C LEU A 78 -2.61 6.06 8.74
N LYS A 79 -3.27 7.04 9.38
CA LYS A 79 -2.60 7.87 10.42
C LYS A 79 -2.09 7.00 11.56
N LYS A 80 -2.93 6.11 12.09
CA LYS A 80 -2.60 5.26 13.23
C LYS A 80 -1.44 4.31 12.92
N THR A 81 -1.45 3.64 11.76
CA THR A 81 -0.40 2.69 11.35
C THR A 81 0.89 3.42 11.00
N THR A 82 0.82 4.57 10.33
CA THR A 82 2.00 5.40 10.06
C THR A 82 2.67 5.86 11.35
N VAL A 83 1.91 6.43 12.31
CA VAL A 83 2.47 6.87 13.60
C VAL A 83 3.12 5.70 14.34
N LYS A 84 2.47 4.53 14.39
CA LYS A 84 3.02 3.34 15.03
C LYS A 84 4.31 2.84 14.35
N SER A 85 4.32 2.78 13.01
CA SER A 85 5.49 2.38 12.22
C SER A 85 6.69 3.32 12.42
N SER A 86 6.43 4.62 12.50
CA SER A 86 7.44 5.64 12.77
C SER A 86 8.03 5.46 14.17
N LYS A 87 7.18 5.37 15.21
CA LYS A 87 7.60 5.32 16.62
C LYS A 87 8.49 4.13 16.99
N ILE A 88 8.48 3.05 16.19
CA ILE A 88 9.43 1.94 16.37
C ILE A 88 10.87 2.44 16.30
N THR A 89 11.17 3.44 15.46
CA THR A 89 12.55 3.96 15.30
C THR A 89 12.73 5.46 15.47
N HIS A 90 11.72 6.28 15.17
CA HIS A 90 11.78 7.74 15.30
C HIS A 90 10.59 8.25 16.12
N THR A 91 10.86 8.85 17.29
CA THR A 91 9.84 9.38 18.19
C THR A 91 9.63 10.89 18.05
N ASP A 92 10.55 11.61 17.37
CA ASP A 92 10.44 13.06 17.15
C ASP A 92 9.15 13.36 16.35
N PRO A 93 8.28 14.29 16.82
CA PRO A 93 7.06 14.67 16.12
C PRO A 93 7.27 15.12 14.67
N LYS A 94 8.41 15.74 14.35
CA LYS A 94 8.77 16.17 12.99
C LYS A 94 8.98 14.96 12.07
N SER A 95 9.62 13.90 12.57
CA SER A 95 9.84 12.66 11.80
C SER A 95 8.51 11.96 11.52
N ILE A 96 7.65 11.89 12.54
CA ILE A 96 6.28 11.35 12.41
C ILE A 96 5.45 12.16 11.41
N ALA A 97 5.53 13.50 11.47
CA ALA A 97 4.86 14.40 10.55
C ALA A 97 5.32 14.17 9.10
N GLY A 98 6.63 13.99 8.88
CA GLY A 98 7.17 13.68 7.56
C GLY A 98 6.70 12.34 7.01
N ALA A 99 6.65 11.29 7.85
CA ALA A 99 6.10 10.00 7.44
C ALA A 99 4.59 10.10 7.12
N LEU A 100 3.83 10.87 7.90
CA LEU A 100 2.43 11.18 7.59
C LEU A 100 2.28 11.93 6.28
N ALA A 101 3.15 12.90 6.00
CA ALA A 101 3.14 13.62 4.73
C ALA A 101 3.30 12.64 3.55
N ILE A 102 4.34 11.81 3.53
CA ILE A 102 4.59 10.88 2.42
C ILE A 102 3.48 9.83 2.30
N SER A 103 3.09 9.20 3.41
CA SER A 103 2.04 8.17 3.39
C SER A 103 0.67 8.72 2.97
N GLY A 104 0.33 9.93 3.44
CA GLY A 104 -0.88 10.65 3.04
C GLY A 104 -0.82 11.11 1.60
N SER A 105 0.32 11.58 1.12
CA SER A 105 0.52 11.96 -0.28
C SER A 105 0.27 10.78 -1.21
N ILE A 106 0.82 9.61 -0.88
CA ILE A 106 0.59 8.39 -1.65
C ILE A 106 -0.90 8.03 -1.67
N ALA A 107 -1.55 8.00 -0.51
CA ALA A 107 -2.99 7.70 -0.43
C ALA A 107 -3.83 8.69 -1.26
N TYR A 108 -3.53 9.99 -1.17
CA TYR A 108 -4.21 11.03 -1.95
C TYR A 108 -4.01 10.83 -3.45
N LEU A 109 -2.77 10.59 -3.89
CA LEU A 109 -2.43 10.49 -5.30
C LEU A 109 -3.05 9.26 -5.96
N VAL A 110 -3.13 8.13 -5.24
CA VAL A 110 -3.83 6.94 -5.72
C VAL A 110 -5.32 7.21 -5.94
N GLN A 111 -5.98 7.92 -5.02
CA GLN A 111 -7.41 8.23 -5.13
C GLN A 111 -7.73 9.28 -6.20
N ASN A 112 -6.81 10.24 -6.42
CA ASN A 112 -7.09 11.44 -7.21
C ASN A 112 -6.29 11.49 -8.52
N LYS A 113 -5.88 10.34 -9.04
CA LYS A 113 -5.04 10.26 -10.24
C LYS A 113 -5.64 10.99 -11.45
N ASP A 114 -6.91 10.72 -11.75
CA ASP A 114 -7.59 11.26 -12.95
C ASP A 114 -8.04 12.72 -12.81
N GLY A 115 -7.89 13.31 -11.61
CA GLY A 115 -8.35 14.66 -11.28
C GLY A 115 -7.34 15.47 -10.46
N PHE A 116 -6.06 15.10 -10.51
CA PHE A 116 -5.04 15.67 -9.62
C PHE A 116 -4.95 17.19 -9.75
N LYS A 117 -5.15 17.88 -8.63
CA LYS A 117 -5.00 19.33 -8.48
C LYS A 117 -3.98 19.63 -7.39
N LYS A 118 -2.94 20.40 -7.73
CA LYS A 118 -1.85 20.76 -6.79
C LYS A 118 -2.38 21.43 -5.52
N ASN A 119 -3.33 22.36 -5.65
CA ASN A 119 -3.86 23.11 -4.50
C ASN A 119 -4.63 22.22 -3.52
N ASP A 120 -5.44 21.30 -4.03
CA ASP A 120 -6.21 20.37 -3.21
C ASP A 120 -5.28 19.37 -2.50
N TYR A 121 -4.27 18.87 -3.22
CA TYR A 121 -3.19 18.06 -2.67
C TYR A 121 -2.46 18.77 -1.53
N THR A 122 -1.95 19.98 -1.76
CA THR A 122 -1.22 20.72 -0.72
C THR A 122 -2.10 20.94 0.50
N ARG A 123 -3.35 21.38 0.31
CA ARG A 123 -4.30 21.61 1.42
C ARG A 123 -4.58 20.35 2.23
N PHE A 124 -4.70 19.20 1.56
CA PHE A 124 -4.88 17.92 2.22
C PHE A 124 -3.67 17.56 3.09
N ILE A 125 -2.46 17.66 2.54
CA ILE A 125 -1.23 17.26 3.25
C ILE A 125 -0.89 18.22 4.39
N THR A 126 -1.05 19.54 4.21
CA THR A 126 -0.79 20.52 5.29
C THR A 126 -1.74 20.28 6.47
N ARG A 127 -3.03 20.05 6.21
CA ARG A 127 -4.02 19.68 7.24
C ARG A 127 -3.69 18.35 7.92
N LEU A 128 -3.10 17.40 7.20
CA LEU A 128 -2.73 16.09 7.74
C LEU A 128 -1.60 16.21 8.78
N VAL A 129 -0.62 17.07 8.52
CA VAL A 129 0.60 17.18 9.33
C VAL A 129 0.54 18.26 10.42
N SER A 130 -0.38 19.22 10.33
CA SER A 130 -0.45 20.40 11.22
C SER A 130 -0.47 20.07 12.71
N LYS A 131 -1.11 18.97 13.10
CA LYS A 131 -1.16 18.50 14.50
C LYS A 131 0.16 17.93 15.01
N TYR A 132 1.10 17.60 14.13
CA TYR A 132 2.36 16.93 14.47
C TYR A 132 3.57 17.87 14.30
N SER A 133 3.56 18.76 13.32
CA SER A 133 4.64 19.73 13.10
C SER A 133 4.13 20.97 12.36
N SER A 134 4.07 22.09 13.07
CA SER A 134 3.76 23.40 12.49
C SER A 134 4.87 23.89 11.55
N ASP A 135 6.13 23.53 11.80
CA ASP A 135 7.24 23.88 10.92
C ASP A 135 7.14 23.18 9.57
N LEU A 136 6.80 21.88 9.57
CA LEU A 136 6.57 21.14 8.33
C LEU A 136 5.38 21.71 7.56
N GLU A 137 4.27 21.99 8.26
CA GLU A 137 3.08 22.61 7.66
C GLU A 137 3.44 23.93 6.96
N LYS A 138 4.08 24.86 7.66
CA LYS A 138 4.49 26.17 7.12
C LYS A 138 5.41 26.02 5.91
N LYS A 139 6.36 25.09 5.96
CA LYS A 139 7.30 24.85 4.87
C LYS A 139 6.61 24.30 3.62
N LEU A 140 5.64 23.40 3.79
CA LEU A 140 4.84 22.88 2.67
C LEU A 140 3.92 23.96 2.07
N ILE A 141 3.31 24.82 2.89
CA ILE A 141 2.54 25.98 2.40
C ILE A 141 3.46 26.89 1.57
N TYR A 142 4.61 27.27 2.12
CA TYR A 142 5.58 28.13 1.45
C TYR A 142 6.03 27.58 0.10
N ILE A 143 6.34 26.27 0.04
CA ILE A 143 6.69 25.58 -1.22
C ILE A 143 5.55 25.66 -2.23
N SER A 144 4.32 25.41 -1.80
CA SER A 144 3.17 25.43 -2.70
C SER A 144 2.90 26.81 -3.29
N GLU A 145 3.05 27.86 -2.49
CA GLU A 145 2.84 29.25 -2.91
C GLU A 145 3.97 29.77 -3.81
N ASN A 146 5.19 29.27 -3.62
CA ASN A 146 6.39 29.76 -4.31
C ASN A 146 6.96 28.78 -5.33
N LEU A 147 6.23 27.72 -5.68
CA LEU A 147 6.73 26.56 -6.43
C LEU A 147 7.56 26.94 -7.66
N ASN A 148 7.14 27.93 -8.46
CA ASN A 148 7.82 28.33 -9.69
C ASN A 148 9.04 29.23 -9.48
N ARG A 149 9.11 29.96 -8.36
CA ARG A 149 10.13 30.97 -8.06
C ARG A 149 11.14 30.52 -7.01
N LEU A 150 10.84 29.43 -6.30
CA LEU A 150 11.64 28.93 -5.20
C LEU A 150 12.95 28.30 -5.70
N ASN A 151 14.08 28.78 -5.16
CA ASN A 151 15.36 28.11 -5.27
C ASN A 151 15.37 26.89 -4.33
N PRO A 152 15.64 25.65 -4.84
CA PRO A 152 15.67 24.44 -4.03
C PRO A 152 16.61 24.49 -2.82
N SER A 153 17.67 25.31 -2.85
CA SER A 153 18.61 25.44 -1.74
C SER A 153 17.97 25.92 -0.44
N TYR A 154 16.87 26.70 -0.51
CA TYR A 154 16.12 27.15 0.67
C TYR A 154 15.28 26.03 1.31
N ILE A 155 15.04 24.94 0.59
CA ILE A 155 14.36 23.76 1.14
C ILE A 155 15.35 22.91 1.92
N GLY A 156 16.57 22.76 1.42
CA GLY A 156 17.55 21.80 1.92
C GLY A 156 17.33 20.40 1.35
N THR A 157 18.38 19.60 1.34
CA THR A 157 18.39 18.25 0.73
C THR A 157 18.98 17.19 1.67
N SER A 158 19.20 17.50 2.96
CA SER A 158 19.80 16.57 3.92
C SER A 158 18.80 15.51 4.43
N ALA A 159 19.30 14.59 5.27
CA ALA A 159 18.48 13.58 5.95
C ALA A 159 17.54 14.14 7.04
N TYR A 160 17.61 15.45 7.31
CA TYR A 160 16.68 16.11 8.22
C TYR A 160 15.28 16.15 7.60
N VAL A 161 14.28 15.67 8.33
CA VAL A 161 12.92 15.48 7.77
C VAL A 161 12.25 16.77 7.30
N LEU A 162 12.56 17.92 7.90
CA LEU A 162 12.06 19.21 7.45
C LEU A 162 12.77 19.72 6.19
N GLU A 163 13.80 19.05 5.71
CA GLU A 163 14.43 19.31 4.42
C GLU A 163 13.98 18.26 3.40
N SER A 164 14.21 16.98 3.69
CA SER A 164 14.00 15.89 2.73
C SER A 164 12.56 15.72 2.28
N VAL A 165 11.58 15.75 3.19
CA VAL A 165 10.17 15.53 2.84
C VAL A 165 9.60 16.72 2.03
N PRO A 166 9.80 17.98 2.46
CA PRO A 166 9.44 19.14 1.64
C PRO A 166 10.14 19.15 0.29
N PHE A 167 11.42 18.78 0.23
CA PHE A 167 12.17 18.72 -1.01
C PHE A 167 11.63 17.65 -1.97
N ALA A 168 11.34 16.45 -1.47
CA ALA A 168 10.76 15.39 -2.29
C ALA A 168 9.39 15.77 -2.88
N ILE A 169 8.55 16.45 -2.08
CA ILE A 169 7.25 16.99 -2.51
C ILE A 169 7.45 18.12 -3.54
N TYR A 170 8.41 19.01 -3.33
CA TYR A 170 8.76 20.05 -4.30
C TYR A 170 9.15 19.46 -5.66
N CYS A 171 10.05 18.46 -5.68
CA CYS A 171 10.49 17.81 -6.92
C CYS A 171 9.33 17.19 -7.68
N PHE A 172 8.43 16.50 -6.98
CA PHE A 172 7.19 15.98 -7.55
C PHE A 172 6.29 17.09 -8.11
N LEU A 173 6.02 18.14 -7.33
CA LEU A 173 5.12 19.22 -7.73
C LEU A 173 5.67 20.08 -8.88
N LYS A 174 6.99 20.12 -9.08
CA LYS A 174 7.62 20.78 -10.23
C LYS A 174 7.28 20.12 -11.56
N SER A 175 7.07 18.81 -11.60
CA SER A 175 6.79 18.06 -12.83
C SER A 175 5.83 16.89 -12.58
N PRO A 176 4.60 17.15 -12.08
CA PRO A 176 3.73 16.10 -11.55
C PRO A 176 3.39 15.02 -12.59
N ASN A 177 3.22 15.41 -13.85
CA ASN A 177 2.86 14.51 -14.95
C ASN A 177 4.08 14.00 -15.73
N ASN A 178 5.29 14.14 -15.17
CA ASN A 178 6.52 13.65 -15.77
C ASN A 178 7.40 12.99 -14.68
N PHE A 179 7.36 11.66 -14.67
CA PHE A 179 8.10 10.82 -13.73
C PHE A 179 9.61 11.08 -13.82
N GLU A 180 10.16 11.00 -15.03
CA GLU A 180 11.59 11.15 -15.27
C GLU A 180 12.10 12.52 -14.81
N ASN A 181 11.43 13.60 -15.17
CA ASN A 181 11.82 14.95 -14.74
C ASN A 181 11.76 15.12 -13.22
N SER A 182 10.71 14.58 -12.56
CA SER A 182 10.59 14.65 -11.10
C SER A 182 11.76 13.93 -10.42
N VAL A 183 12.09 12.73 -10.89
CA VAL A 183 13.13 11.87 -10.33
C VAL A 183 14.52 12.45 -10.61
N LEU A 184 14.81 12.88 -11.84
CA LEU A 184 16.10 13.47 -12.20
C LEU A 184 16.35 14.78 -11.46
N LEU A 185 15.31 15.57 -11.18
CA LEU A 185 15.46 16.77 -10.36
C LEU A 185 15.92 16.42 -8.94
N ALA A 186 15.30 15.42 -8.30
CA ALA A 186 15.71 14.97 -6.97
C ALA A 186 17.13 14.37 -6.99
N LEU A 187 17.42 13.52 -7.97
CA LEU A 187 18.71 12.82 -8.12
C LEU A 187 19.88 13.79 -8.31
N ASN A 188 19.70 14.83 -9.13
CA ASN A 188 20.78 15.78 -9.45
C ASN A 188 20.96 16.90 -8.41
N SER A 189 20.17 16.92 -7.34
CA SER A 189 20.21 18.00 -6.32
C SER A 189 21.15 17.71 -5.13
N GLY A 190 21.81 16.55 -5.09
CA GLY A 190 22.75 16.19 -4.04
C GLY A 190 22.10 16.00 -2.66
N GLY A 191 22.93 15.94 -1.61
CA GLY A 191 22.49 15.70 -0.23
C GLY A 191 22.15 14.22 0.02
N ASP A 192 21.04 13.97 0.70
CA ASP A 192 20.49 12.64 0.97
C ASP A 192 19.75 12.10 -0.28
N THR A 193 20.52 11.91 -1.35
CA THR A 193 20.00 11.75 -2.71
C THR A 193 19.16 10.50 -2.88
N ASP A 194 19.52 9.38 -2.28
CA ASP A 194 18.78 8.13 -2.34
C ASP A 194 17.39 8.26 -1.71
N THR A 195 17.31 8.83 -0.50
CA THR A 195 16.06 9.01 0.23
C THR A 195 15.14 10.03 -0.45
N ASN A 196 15.69 11.17 -0.85
CA ASN A 196 14.93 12.21 -1.56
C ASN A 196 14.36 11.67 -2.88
N THR A 197 15.21 10.99 -3.67
CA THR A 197 14.80 10.42 -4.96
C THR A 197 13.77 9.31 -4.79
N SER A 198 13.92 8.45 -3.78
CA SER A 198 12.97 7.36 -3.49
C SER A 198 11.59 7.89 -3.11
N MET A 199 11.53 8.92 -2.25
CA MET A 199 10.26 9.56 -1.89
C MET A 199 9.63 10.26 -3.12
N THR A 200 10.39 11.04 -3.88
CA THR A 200 9.89 11.70 -5.09
C THR A 200 9.38 10.70 -6.13
N ALA A 201 10.11 9.61 -6.37
CA ALA A 201 9.72 8.54 -7.28
C ALA A 201 8.43 7.85 -6.80
N SER A 202 8.27 7.63 -5.49
CA SER A 202 7.05 7.06 -4.93
C SER A 202 5.84 7.94 -5.20
N LEU A 203 5.95 9.26 -4.98
CA LEU A 203 4.88 10.22 -5.26
C LEU A 203 4.55 10.26 -6.76
N SER A 204 5.58 10.47 -7.58
CA SER A 204 5.41 10.60 -9.02
C SER A 204 4.90 9.30 -9.66
N GLY A 205 5.34 8.14 -9.17
CA GLY A 205 4.88 6.83 -9.61
C GLY A 205 3.39 6.59 -9.33
N CYS A 206 2.88 7.05 -8.18
CA CYS A 206 1.44 6.95 -7.87
C CYS A 206 0.58 7.73 -8.87
N LEU A 207 1.02 8.93 -9.27
CA LEU A 207 0.28 9.76 -10.21
C LEU A 207 0.42 9.26 -11.66
N ASN A 208 1.64 8.94 -12.09
CA ASN A 208 1.93 8.63 -13.49
C ASN A 208 1.68 7.15 -13.84
N GLY A 209 1.84 6.24 -12.89
CA GLY A 209 1.74 4.79 -13.09
C GLY A 209 3.01 4.16 -13.67
N TYR A 210 3.06 2.83 -13.61
CA TYR A 210 4.23 2.01 -13.97
C TYR A 210 4.73 2.22 -15.40
N SER A 211 3.81 2.39 -16.36
CA SER A 211 4.16 2.56 -17.79
C SER A 211 4.89 3.86 -18.13
N LYS A 212 4.99 4.79 -17.17
CA LYS A 212 5.71 6.06 -17.31
C LYS A 212 7.12 6.02 -16.73
N ILE A 213 7.52 4.90 -16.12
CA ILE A 213 8.89 4.71 -15.64
C ILE A 213 9.76 4.31 -16.84
N PRO A 214 10.92 4.97 -17.07
CA PRO A 214 11.83 4.58 -18.13
C PRO A 214 12.24 3.11 -18.04
N GLN A 215 12.05 2.36 -19.12
CA GLN A 215 12.26 0.92 -19.15
C GLN A 215 13.69 0.51 -18.72
N LYS A 216 14.70 1.30 -19.15
CA LYS A 216 16.10 1.09 -18.76
C LYS A 216 16.32 1.16 -17.24
N TRP A 217 15.55 1.97 -16.52
CA TRP A 217 15.64 2.07 -15.06
C TRP A 217 15.04 0.85 -14.37
N ILE A 218 13.97 0.29 -14.93
CA ILE A 218 13.37 -0.96 -14.44
C ILE A 218 14.35 -2.12 -14.67
N GLU A 219 14.91 -2.23 -15.88
CA GLU A 219 15.80 -3.33 -16.28
C GLU A 219 17.13 -3.34 -15.52
N SER A 220 17.61 -2.18 -15.08
CA SER A 220 18.84 -2.04 -14.29
C SER A 220 18.63 -2.22 -12.78
N LEU A 221 17.39 -2.45 -12.32
CA LEU A 221 17.08 -2.53 -10.90
C LEU A 221 17.62 -3.81 -10.27
N ARG A 222 18.53 -3.67 -9.30
CA ARG A 222 19.01 -4.79 -8.48
C ARG A 222 17.89 -5.32 -7.59
N GLY A 223 17.71 -6.65 -7.56
CA GLY A 223 16.67 -7.31 -6.76
C GLY A 223 15.26 -7.13 -7.31
N ARG A 224 15.14 -6.87 -8.61
CA ARG A 224 13.85 -6.65 -9.30
C ARG A 224 12.86 -7.79 -9.08
N GLU A 225 13.27 -9.05 -9.27
CA GLU A 225 12.37 -10.20 -9.14
C GLU A 225 11.79 -10.33 -7.73
N GLU A 226 12.59 -10.07 -6.69
CA GLU A 226 12.13 -10.10 -5.30
C GLU A 226 11.17 -8.95 -5.01
N LEU A 227 11.44 -7.77 -5.57
CA LEU A 227 10.55 -6.62 -5.46
C LEU A 227 9.22 -6.85 -6.19
N GLU A 228 9.24 -7.42 -7.40
CA GLU A 228 8.04 -7.74 -8.17
C GLU A 228 7.12 -8.70 -7.41
N LYS A 229 7.68 -9.74 -6.77
CA LYS A 229 6.92 -10.64 -5.89
C LYS A 229 6.28 -9.91 -4.71
N LEU A 230 7.03 -8.99 -4.07
CA LEU A 230 6.49 -8.19 -2.97
C LEU A 230 5.39 -7.23 -3.44
N ILE A 231 5.51 -6.66 -4.64
CA ILE A 231 4.50 -5.79 -5.25
C ILE A 231 3.23 -6.60 -5.56
N GLU A 232 3.35 -7.78 -6.16
CA GLU A 232 2.20 -8.66 -6.43
C GLU A 232 1.47 -9.02 -5.12
N ASN A 233 2.21 -9.41 -4.09
CA ASN A 233 1.63 -9.73 -2.79
C ASN A 233 0.97 -8.51 -2.13
N LEU A 234 1.58 -7.33 -2.21
CA LEU A 234 0.99 -6.09 -1.69
C LEU A 234 -0.26 -5.70 -2.47
N TRP A 235 -0.26 -5.91 -3.79
CA TRP A 235 -1.41 -5.66 -4.66
C TRP A 235 -2.57 -6.59 -4.33
N ASN A 236 -2.31 -7.90 -4.16
CA ASN A 236 -3.31 -8.85 -3.70
C ASN A 236 -3.88 -8.41 -2.35
N LEU A 237 -3.02 -8.05 -1.39
CA LEU A 237 -3.46 -7.58 -0.08
C LEU A 237 -4.25 -6.27 -0.14
N TYR A 238 -3.89 -5.35 -1.03
CA TYR A 238 -4.65 -4.14 -1.28
C TYR A 238 -6.04 -4.47 -1.81
N LEU A 239 -6.13 -5.35 -2.81
CA LEU A 239 -7.40 -5.80 -3.37
C LEU A 239 -8.29 -6.48 -2.33
N PHE A 240 -7.71 -7.27 -1.41
CA PHE A 240 -8.43 -7.84 -0.26
C PHE A 240 -8.89 -6.81 0.78
N ASN A 241 -8.29 -5.62 0.81
CA ASN A 241 -8.61 -4.59 1.78
C ASN A 241 -9.57 -3.53 1.25
N LEU A 242 -9.95 -3.56 -0.04
CA LEU A 242 -10.96 -2.65 -0.58
C LEU A 242 -12.32 -2.92 0.10
N PRO A 243 -13.11 -1.90 0.48
CA PRO A 243 -14.40 -2.11 1.15
C PRO A 243 -15.34 -3.06 0.40
N ASP A 244 -15.49 -2.87 -0.92
CA ASP A 244 -16.29 -3.75 -1.78
C ASP A 244 -15.79 -5.20 -1.75
N SER A 245 -14.47 -5.40 -1.60
CA SER A 245 -13.87 -6.72 -1.45
C SER A 245 -14.10 -7.34 -0.07
N ARG A 246 -14.27 -6.52 0.99
CA ARG A 246 -14.54 -7.01 2.36
C ARG A 246 -15.98 -7.52 2.44
N GLU A 247 -16.93 -6.79 1.86
CA GLU A 247 -18.32 -7.24 1.73
C GLU A 247 -18.43 -8.50 0.87
N LEU A 248 -17.70 -8.57 -0.24
CA LEU A 248 -17.62 -9.77 -1.07
C LEU A 248 -16.93 -10.94 -0.35
N GLN A 249 -15.88 -10.71 0.44
CA GLN A 249 -15.23 -11.75 1.24
C GLN A 249 -16.13 -12.25 2.36
N ILE A 250 -16.86 -11.36 3.03
CA ILE A 250 -17.90 -11.73 3.99
C ILE A 250 -18.92 -12.62 3.29
N TYR A 251 -19.44 -12.19 2.14
CA TYR A 251 -20.43 -12.94 1.37
C TYR A 251 -19.92 -14.33 0.95
N VAL A 252 -18.70 -14.41 0.42
CA VAL A 252 -18.09 -15.67 0.00
C VAL A 252 -17.83 -16.59 1.20
N THR A 253 -17.26 -16.06 2.28
CA THR A 253 -16.97 -16.85 3.50
C THR A 253 -18.27 -17.29 4.18
N GLU A 254 -19.35 -16.49 4.14
CA GLU A 254 -20.68 -16.90 4.59
C GLU A 254 -21.26 -18.05 3.74
N LEU A 255 -21.09 -17.98 2.41
CA LEU A 255 -21.54 -19.05 1.51
C LEU A 255 -20.78 -20.36 1.76
N GLU A 256 -19.46 -20.30 1.95
CA GLU A 256 -18.64 -21.45 2.34
C GLU A 256 -19.11 -22.01 3.69
N TYR A 257 -19.26 -21.15 4.70
CA TYR A 257 -19.71 -21.54 6.04
C TYR A 257 -21.07 -22.27 6.00
N ARG A 258 -22.00 -21.82 5.14
CA ARG A 258 -23.31 -22.47 4.96
C ARG A 258 -23.23 -23.81 4.21
N LYS A 259 -22.24 -23.98 3.32
CA LYS A 259 -22.02 -25.23 2.58
C LYS A 259 -21.33 -26.30 3.42
N VAL A 260 -20.53 -25.92 4.41
CA VAL A 260 -19.88 -26.85 5.33
C VAL A 260 -20.90 -27.43 6.32
N ARG A 261 -21.34 -28.66 6.05
CA ARG A 261 -22.28 -29.41 6.92
C ARG A 261 -21.54 -30.30 7.92
N ASP A 262 -20.52 -31.01 7.47
CA ASP A 262 -19.91 -32.13 8.21
C ASP A 262 -18.39 -31.98 8.42
N ASP A 263 -17.92 -30.75 8.65
CA ASP A 263 -16.53 -30.47 9.05
C ASP A 263 -16.51 -29.37 10.15
N PRO A 264 -16.47 -29.75 11.43
CA PRO A 264 -16.52 -28.80 12.55
C PRO A 264 -15.29 -27.88 12.61
N GLU A 265 -14.14 -28.35 12.15
CA GLU A 265 -12.86 -27.64 12.25
C GLU A 265 -12.79 -26.55 11.18
N LEU A 266 -13.13 -26.89 9.94
CA LEU A 266 -13.26 -25.93 8.84
C LEU A 266 -14.34 -24.89 9.14
N LYS A 267 -15.47 -25.31 9.73
CA LYS A 267 -16.54 -24.41 10.14
C LYS A 267 -16.10 -23.41 11.21
N ALA A 268 -15.29 -23.84 12.17
CA ALA A 268 -14.69 -22.96 13.18
C ALA A 268 -13.68 -21.97 12.55
N THR A 269 -12.86 -22.42 11.59
CA THR A 269 -11.94 -21.55 10.85
C THR A 269 -12.69 -20.47 10.06
N LEU A 270 -13.74 -20.84 9.33
CA LEU A 270 -14.56 -19.91 8.55
C LEU A 270 -15.31 -18.91 9.47
N ALA A 271 -15.80 -19.35 10.63
CA ALA A 271 -16.39 -18.47 11.63
C ALA A 271 -15.39 -17.44 12.19
N GLY A 272 -14.15 -17.87 12.47
CA GLY A 272 -13.08 -16.97 12.90
C GLY A 272 -12.71 -15.93 11.83
N LYS A 273 -12.64 -16.37 10.56
CA LYS A 273 -12.40 -15.50 9.41
C LYS A 273 -13.53 -14.48 9.21
N LEU A 274 -14.79 -14.90 9.32
CA LEU A 274 -15.96 -14.01 9.31
C LEU A 274 -15.88 -12.96 10.43
N GLY A 275 -15.56 -13.38 11.66
CA GLY A 275 -15.41 -12.47 12.80
C GLY A 275 -14.34 -11.38 12.56
N ALA A 276 -13.20 -11.75 11.99
CA ALA A 276 -12.14 -10.80 11.62
C ALA A 276 -12.59 -9.82 10.52
N LEU A 277 -13.25 -10.33 9.47
CA LEU A 277 -13.76 -9.51 8.36
C LEU A 277 -14.83 -8.52 8.83
N TYR A 278 -15.78 -8.96 9.66
CA TYR A 278 -16.80 -8.06 10.24
C TYR A 278 -16.20 -7.00 11.17
N SER A 279 -15.21 -7.36 11.98
CA SER A 279 -14.52 -6.40 12.86
C SER A 279 -13.78 -5.31 12.06
N LEU A 280 -13.31 -5.64 10.86
CA LEU A 280 -12.63 -4.70 9.96
C LEU A 280 -13.60 -3.83 9.15
N ASN A 281 -14.87 -4.23 9.01
CA ASN A 281 -15.87 -3.48 8.25
C ASN A 281 -16.58 -2.39 9.08
N GLY A 282 -16.48 -2.44 10.41
CA GLY A 282 -17.15 -1.50 11.31
C GLY A 282 -18.63 -1.84 11.48
N ASN A 283 -19.11 -1.82 12.73
CA ASN A 283 -20.50 -2.10 13.07
C ASN A 283 -21.47 -1.11 12.41
N ASN A 284 -21.99 -1.43 11.22
CA ASN A 284 -23.25 -0.90 10.73
C ASN A 284 -24.25 -2.05 10.60
N SER A 285 -24.94 -2.31 11.70
CA SER A 285 -25.99 -3.32 11.84
C SER A 285 -27.29 -3.01 11.07
N GLN A 286 -27.29 -2.04 10.16
CA GLN A 286 -28.47 -1.66 9.35
C GLN A 286 -28.38 -2.06 7.87
N GLU A 287 -27.21 -2.43 7.33
CA GLU A 287 -27.07 -2.98 5.96
C GLU A 287 -27.23 -4.51 5.92
N ARG A 288 -27.80 -5.10 6.99
CA ARG A 288 -27.95 -6.54 7.19
C ARG A 288 -29.04 -7.21 6.34
N LEU A 289 -29.57 -6.57 5.30
CA LEU A 289 -30.69 -7.15 4.54
C LEU A 289 -30.83 -6.74 3.07
N ILE A 290 -29.79 -6.18 2.45
CA ILE A 290 -29.82 -5.82 1.03
C ILE A 290 -28.61 -6.42 0.34
N LEU A 291 -28.63 -7.73 0.08
CA LEU A 291 -27.74 -8.35 -0.92
C LEU A 291 -28.21 -9.74 -1.37
N HIS A 292 -29.45 -10.12 -1.05
CA HIS A 292 -30.11 -11.22 -1.77
C HIS A 292 -30.38 -10.87 -3.25
N GLU A 293 -30.27 -9.59 -3.63
CA GLU A 293 -30.49 -9.07 -5.00
C GLU A 293 -29.21 -8.53 -5.70
N GLY A 294 -28.06 -8.46 -5.03
CA GLY A 294 -26.94 -7.61 -5.45
C GLY A 294 -25.87 -8.21 -6.38
N LEU A 295 -25.96 -9.48 -6.81
CA LEU A 295 -25.21 -9.93 -8.01
C LEU A 295 -25.81 -9.38 -9.32
N ASN A 296 -26.86 -8.56 -9.21
CA ASN A 296 -27.45 -7.72 -10.27
C ASN A 296 -27.16 -6.22 -10.07
N CYS A 297 -26.21 -5.81 -9.21
CA CYS A 297 -25.89 -4.39 -9.01
C CYS A 297 -25.38 -3.76 -10.31
N ARG A 298 -26.15 -2.79 -10.83
CA ARG A 298 -25.82 -1.97 -12.01
C ARG A 298 -24.63 -1.02 -11.77
N ASP A 299 -24.17 -0.91 -10.51
CA ASP A 299 -23.18 0.08 -10.08
C ASP A 299 -21.74 -0.46 -10.02
N ILE A 300 -21.53 -1.78 -10.16
CA ILE A 300 -20.18 -2.35 -10.31
C ILE A 300 -19.89 -2.46 -11.80
N SER A 301 -18.85 -1.78 -12.28
CA SER A 301 -18.44 -1.91 -13.69
C SER A 301 -18.13 -3.37 -14.01
N GLU A 302 -18.59 -3.83 -15.17
CA GLU A 302 -18.45 -5.22 -15.60
C GLU A 302 -16.99 -5.71 -15.57
N GLY A 303 -16.05 -4.79 -15.86
CA GLY A 303 -14.61 -5.04 -15.77
C GLY A 303 -14.10 -5.29 -14.35
N THR A 304 -14.62 -4.57 -13.35
CA THR A 304 -14.27 -4.77 -11.94
C THR A 304 -14.85 -6.10 -11.42
N ARG A 305 -16.12 -6.38 -11.74
CA ARG A 305 -16.77 -7.66 -11.41
C ARG A 305 -15.99 -8.84 -11.98
N THR A 306 -15.60 -8.75 -13.25
CA THR A 306 -14.82 -9.81 -13.93
C THR A 306 -13.47 -10.04 -13.26
N LYS A 307 -12.72 -8.98 -12.93
CA LYS A 307 -11.41 -9.11 -12.25
C LYS A 307 -11.54 -9.75 -10.86
N LEU A 308 -12.60 -9.42 -10.12
CA LEU A 308 -12.85 -9.98 -8.79
C LEU A 308 -13.22 -11.46 -8.86
N CYS A 309 -14.10 -11.85 -9.79
CA CYS A 309 -14.42 -13.26 -10.03
C CYS A 309 -13.18 -14.07 -10.44
N LEU A 310 -12.28 -13.49 -11.24
CA LEU A 310 -11.04 -14.14 -11.67
C LEU A 310 -10.06 -14.38 -10.51
N LEU A 311 -9.88 -13.40 -9.62
CA LEU A 311 -9.02 -13.54 -8.43
C LEU A 311 -9.57 -14.58 -7.46
N LEU A 312 -10.89 -14.61 -7.30
CA LEU A 312 -11.56 -15.56 -6.44
C LEU A 312 -11.45 -16.99 -6.99
N ALA A 313 -11.69 -17.17 -8.30
CA ALA A 313 -11.52 -18.46 -8.96
C ALA A 313 -10.07 -18.97 -8.88
N LYS A 314 -9.08 -18.09 -9.06
CA LYS A 314 -7.66 -18.44 -8.87
C LYS A 314 -7.37 -18.93 -7.45
N SER A 315 -7.88 -18.24 -6.44
CA SER A 315 -7.70 -18.64 -5.03
C SER A 315 -8.29 -20.01 -4.72
N TYR A 316 -9.47 -20.32 -5.26
CA TYR A 316 -10.09 -21.64 -5.10
C TYR A 316 -9.30 -22.74 -5.82
N TYR A 317 -8.84 -22.46 -7.02
CA TYR A 317 -8.02 -23.41 -7.78
C TYR A 317 -6.69 -23.70 -7.08
N GLU A 318 -6.01 -22.68 -6.54
CA GLU A 318 -4.78 -22.85 -5.75
C GLU A 318 -5.00 -23.63 -4.43
N SER A 319 -6.24 -23.66 -3.95
CA SER A 319 -6.64 -24.40 -2.74
C SER A 319 -7.17 -25.82 -3.05
N GLY A 320 -7.17 -26.24 -4.32
CA GLY A 320 -7.67 -27.55 -4.76
C GLY A 320 -9.20 -27.65 -4.86
N GLU A 321 -9.91 -26.52 -4.83
CA GLU A 321 -11.37 -26.44 -4.90
C GLU A 321 -11.86 -26.14 -6.33
N ASP A 322 -11.47 -26.99 -7.27
CA ASP A 322 -11.64 -26.77 -8.72
C ASP A 322 -13.11 -26.55 -9.13
N GLY A 323 -14.05 -27.25 -8.49
CA GLY A 323 -15.48 -27.11 -8.77
C GLY A 323 -16.04 -25.72 -8.43
N LEU A 324 -15.51 -25.08 -7.38
CA LEU A 324 -15.91 -23.72 -6.99
C LEU A 324 -15.25 -22.68 -7.89
N ALA A 325 -13.97 -22.88 -8.25
CA ALA A 325 -13.29 -22.06 -9.25
C ALA A 325 -14.06 -22.04 -10.58
N LEU A 326 -14.47 -23.21 -11.08
CA LEU A 326 -15.26 -23.34 -12.31
C LEU A 326 -16.65 -22.69 -12.20
N SER A 327 -17.35 -22.85 -11.07
CA SER A 327 -18.66 -22.22 -10.86
C SER A 327 -18.59 -20.69 -10.88
N ILE A 328 -17.52 -20.11 -10.34
CA ILE A 328 -17.32 -18.66 -10.32
C ILE A 328 -16.96 -18.15 -11.71
N LEU A 329 -16.09 -18.85 -12.44
CA LEU A 329 -15.76 -18.52 -13.82
C LEU A 329 -17.02 -18.54 -14.71
N ASN A 330 -17.88 -19.53 -14.55
CA ASN A 330 -19.15 -19.65 -15.30
C ASN A 330 -20.17 -18.55 -15.01
N SER A 331 -20.00 -17.77 -13.92
CA SER A 331 -20.87 -16.65 -13.58
C SER A 331 -20.50 -15.33 -14.30
N ILE A 332 -19.39 -15.32 -15.04
CA ILE A 332 -18.90 -14.17 -15.81
C ILE A 332 -19.58 -14.16 -17.19
N GLN A 333 -20.26 -13.07 -17.54
CA GLN A 333 -21.03 -12.97 -18.80
C GLN A 333 -20.18 -12.71 -20.07
N SER A 334 -18.88 -12.39 -19.93
CA SER A 334 -18.00 -12.01 -21.04
C SER A 334 -17.41 -13.23 -21.78
N LYS A 335 -17.82 -13.43 -23.04
CA LYS A 335 -17.46 -14.59 -23.89
C LYS A 335 -16.01 -14.60 -24.41
N ASP A 336 -15.34 -13.45 -24.54
CA ASP A 336 -14.03 -13.37 -25.23
C ASP A 336 -12.81 -13.51 -24.32
N ILE A 337 -12.97 -13.27 -23.01
CA ILE A 337 -11.90 -13.36 -22.02
C ILE A 337 -11.86 -14.76 -21.38
N PHE A 338 -13.04 -15.39 -21.29
CA PHE A 338 -13.23 -16.73 -20.72
C PHE A 338 -12.35 -17.78 -21.41
N LEU A 339 -12.33 -17.81 -22.75
CA LEU A 339 -11.53 -18.76 -23.53
C LEU A 339 -10.01 -18.54 -23.39
N LYS A 340 -9.54 -17.28 -23.34
CA LYS A 340 -8.11 -16.98 -23.23
C LYS A 340 -7.56 -17.31 -21.84
N ILE A 341 -8.34 -17.08 -20.79
CA ILE A 341 -7.93 -17.37 -19.41
C ILE A 341 -8.13 -18.84 -19.07
N ALA A 342 -9.22 -19.47 -19.52
CA ALA A 342 -9.39 -20.91 -19.37
C ALA A 342 -8.24 -21.66 -20.06
N VAL A 343 -7.80 -21.25 -21.25
CA VAL A 343 -6.62 -21.84 -21.92
C VAL A 343 -5.33 -21.64 -21.11
N GLU A 344 -5.12 -20.49 -20.47
CA GLU A 344 -3.90 -20.23 -19.67
C GLU A 344 -3.88 -20.97 -18.33
N VAL A 345 -5.06 -21.18 -17.72
CA VAL A 345 -5.25 -22.02 -16.52
C VAL A 345 -5.16 -23.51 -16.88
N MET A 346 -5.70 -23.94 -18.02
CA MET A 346 -5.70 -25.34 -18.49
C MET A 346 -4.34 -25.82 -19.02
N LYS A 347 -3.44 -24.93 -19.48
CA LYS A 347 -2.13 -25.29 -20.07
C LYS A 347 -1.17 -26.04 -19.12
N ARG A 348 -1.46 -26.16 -17.82
CA ARG A 348 -0.61 -26.88 -16.86
C ARG A 348 -1.09 -28.28 -16.49
N ASP A 349 -2.28 -28.69 -16.92
CA ASP A 349 -2.81 -30.03 -16.62
C ASP A 349 -2.93 -30.90 -17.87
N LYS A 350 -2.15 -31.99 -17.92
CA LYS A 350 -2.14 -32.92 -19.06
C LYS A 350 -3.43 -33.75 -19.16
N SER A 351 -4.28 -33.75 -18.13
CA SER A 351 -5.48 -34.58 -18.05
C SER A 351 -6.73 -33.97 -18.70
N LEU A 352 -6.75 -32.66 -18.97
CA LEU A 352 -7.94 -31.93 -19.45
C LEU A 352 -7.96 -31.65 -20.97
N LYS A 353 -7.06 -32.27 -21.75
CA LYS A 353 -7.04 -32.19 -23.24
C LYS A 353 -8.32 -32.68 -23.93
N ALA A 354 -9.26 -33.29 -23.22
CA ALA A 354 -10.51 -33.81 -23.79
C ALA A 354 -11.58 -32.73 -24.04
N LEU A 355 -11.41 -31.51 -23.52
CA LEU A 355 -12.41 -30.42 -23.66
C LEU A 355 -12.04 -29.36 -24.72
N SER A 356 -11.00 -29.59 -25.54
CA SER A 356 -10.68 -28.74 -26.69
C SER A 356 -11.24 -29.31 -28.00
N ILE A 357 -12.55 -29.18 -28.19
CA ILE A 357 -13.26 -29.12 -29.49
C ILE A 357 -14.33 -28.05 -29.32
#